data_AF-A0A820LU11-F1
#
_entry.id   AF-A0A820LU11-F1
#
_cell.length_a   1.000
_cell.length_b   1.000
_cell.length_c   1.000
_cell.angle_alpha   90.00
_cell.angle_beta   90.00
_cell.angle_gamma   90.00
#
_symmetry.space_group_name_H-M   'P 1'
#
loop_
_entity.id
_entity.type
_entity.pdbx_description
1 polymer ?
#
loop_
_entity_poly.entity_id
_entity_poly.type
_entity_poly.pdbx_seq_one_letter_code
_entity_poly.pdbx_strand_id
1 'polypeptide(L)'
;MMKQISALDNALKQLNGLNSDSTKRANIIEHVKLKEAIAVFAYASLIWNPFEHVEKIIPNCFLTGYRKGFLCHDVIYRGTQDCTGLTMGLKPCENSFVKGYLLISGIDQLAPFIEAFVHRESPIDVDGVKMDIYTYDFLPVLMSDGNTVEWALTCVVNCFSQLYIPVTLSIEQQAEIIGRSYGINGTNFQYLQNTLNTYLMLSLIDSSTEEMQQLYAAVLVYRQQLIEEDRQWLEVFDHLSTKDERQLAIESRKKTCIVTKSTKVFSRMYSVTPTIIPTLTYR
;
A
#
# COMPACT_ATOMS: atom_id res chain seq x y z
N MET A 1 16.13 22.48 -17.67
CA MET A 1 15.10 21.67 -18.36
C MET A 1 15.63 20.32 -18.90
N MET A 2 16.51 20.25 -19.92
CA MET A 2 16.95 18.94 -20.50
C MET A 2 17.49 17.93 -19.49
N LYS A 3 18.31 18.38 -18.51
CA LYS A 3 18.83 17.51 -17.44
C LYS A 3 17.72 16.93 -16.55
N GLN A 4 16.73 17.74 -16.19
CA GLN A 4 15.57 17.32 -15.39
C GLN A 4 14.70 16.31 -16.14
N ILE A 5 14.48 16.52 -17.44
CA ILE A 5 13.72 15.60 -18.28
C ILE A 5 14.43 14.24 -18.46
N SER A 6 15.74 14.25 -18.64
CA SER A 6 16.53 13.01 -18.71
C SER A 6 16.48 12.23 -17.39
N ALA A 7 16.60 12.93 -16.26
CA ALA A 7 16.45 12.33 -14.94
C ALA A 7 15.03 11.77 -14.73
N LEU A 8 13.99 12.50 -15.15
CA LEU A 8 12.61 12.01 -15.13
C LEU A 8 12.47 10.69 -15.91
N ASP A 9 12.91 10.63 -17.17
CA ASP A 9 12.80 9.39 -17.96
C ASP A 9 13.54 8.22 -17.30
N ASN A 10 14.71 8.46 -16.74
CA ASN A 10 15.48 7.44 -16.03
C ASN A 10 14.77 6.95 -14.76
N ALA A 11 14.12 7.84 -14.01
CA ALA A 11 13.31 7.45 -12.85
C ALA A 11 12.04 6.69 -13.25
N LEU A 12 11.33 7.15 -14.29
CA LEU A 12 10.13 6.47 -14.82
C LEU A 12 10.46 5.05 -15.30
N LYS A 13 11.67 4.81 -15.85
CA LYS A 13 12.12 3.46 -16.23
C LYS A 13 12.23 2.48 -15.06
N GLN A 14 12.28 2.98 -13.82
CA GLN A 14 12.35 2.14 -12.64
C GLN A 14 10.99 1.62 -12.17
N LEU A 15 9.90 2.21 -12.67
CA LEU A 15 8.51 1.91 -12.31
C LEU A 15 7.96 0.80 -13.22
N ASN A 16 7.40 -0.25 -12.61
CA ASN A 16 6.78 -1.35 -13.35
C ASN A 16 5.61 -0.85 -14.23
N GLY A 17 5.48 -1.34 -15.46
CA GLY A 17 4.51 -0.84 -16.44
C GLY A 17 4.96 0.40 -17.22
N LEU A 18 5.90 1.19 -16.69
CA LEU A 18 6.55 2.29 -17.43
C LEU A 18 7.96 1.94 -17.90
N ASN A 19 8.61 0.95 -17.29
CA ASN A 19 9.97 0.49 -17.62
C ASN A 19 10.19 0.17 -19.11
N SER A 20 9.26 -0.54 -19.72
CA SER A 20 9.33 -1.02 -21.11
C SER A 20 8.46 -0.21 -22.08
N ASP A 21 7.52 0.59 -21.58
CA ASP A 21 6.60 1.38 -22.40
C ASP A 21 7.16 2.79 -22.68
N SER A 22 7.93 2.92 -23.75
CA SER A 22 8.50 4.21 -24.17
C SER A 22 7.45 5.23 -24.56
N THR A 23 6.28 4.79 -25.05
CA THR A 23 5.21 5.67 -25.49
C THR A 23 4.54 6.34 -24.29
N LYS A 24 4.21 5.59 -23.25
CA LYS A 24 3.69 6.16 -21.99
C LYS A 24 4.66 7.16 -21.37
N ARG A 25 5.95 6.82 -21.30
CA ARG A 25 6.97 7.75 -20.78
C ARG A 25 7.07 9.02 -21.61
N ALA A 26 7.03 8.91 -22.94
CA ALA A 26 7.02 10.08 -23.82
C ALA A 26 5.82 11.00 -23.54
N ASN A 27 4.62 10.42 -23.35
CA ASN A 27 3.41 11.20 -23.02
C ASN A 27 3.54 11.93 -21.67
N ILE A 28 4.10 11.29 -20.65
CA ILE A 28 4.38 11.94 -19.35
C ILE A 28 5.37 13.09 -19.53
N ILE A 29 6.44 12.88 -20.29
CA ILE A 29 7.47 13.90 -20.54
C ILE A 29 6.87 15.11 -21.29
N GLU A 30 6.06 14.88 -22.32
CA GLU A 30 5.39 15.98 -23.04
C GLU A 30 4.41 16.73 -22.14
N HIS A 31 3.68 16.03 -21.27
CA HIS A 31 2.83 16.67 -20.26
C HIS A 31 3.66 17.58 -19.33
N VAL A 32 4.79 17.09 -18.82
CA VAL A 32 5.68 17.86 -17.94
C VAL A 32 6.28 19.07 -18.66
N LYS A 33 6.65 18.95 -19.94
CA LYS A 33 7.13 20.10 -20.74
C LYS A 33 6.06 21.17 -20.91
N LEU A 34 4.80 20.77 -21.05
CA LEU A 34 3.68 21.70 -21.24
C LEU A 34 3.24 22.37 -19.93
N LYS A 35 3.20 21.61 -18.83
CA LYS A 35 2.68 22.06 -17.53
C LYS A 35 3.75 22.57 -16.58
N GLU A 36 5.02 22.31 -16.89
CA GLU A 36 6.18 22.58 -16.02
C GLU A 36 6.05 21.97 -14.61
N ALA A 37 5.27 20.89 -14.49
CA ALA A 37 4.97 20.20 -13.26
C ALA A 37 4.60 18.73 -13.51
N ILE A 38 4.69 17.91 -12.47
CA ILE A 38 4.20 16.54 -12.45
C ILE A 38 3.32 16.31 -11.22
N ALA A 39 2.32 15.43 -11.36
CA ALA A 39 1.45 15.05 -10.26
C ALA A 39 1.49 13.53 -10.00
N VAL A 40 1.30 13.15 -8.74
CA VAL A 40 1.02 11.79 -8.28
C VAL A 40 -0.37 11.77 -7.65
N PHE A 41 -1.21 10.80 -8.03
CA PHE A 41 -2.51 10.59 -7.41
C PHE A 41 -2.38 9.69 -6.17
N ALA A 42 -2.68 10.25 -5.01
CA ALA A 42 -2.64 9.59 -3.71
C ALA A 42 -4.05 9.17 -3.28
N TYR A 43 -4.26 7.85 -3.08
CA TYR A 43 -5.54 7.27 -2.64
C TYR A 43 -5.44 6.41 -1.36
N ALA A 44 -4.27 6.39 -0.73
CA ALA A 44 -3.94 5.51 0.38
C ALA A 44 -2.92 6.18 1.30
N SER A 45 -1.84 5.47 1.69
CA SER A 45 -0.79 5.94 2.59
C SER A 45 -0.10 7.23 2.20
N LEU A 46 -0.09 7.56 0.92
CA LEU A 46 0.44 8.82 0.44
C LEU A 46 -0.37 10.05 0.91
N ILE A 47 -1.62 9.88 1.34
CA ILE A 47 -2.44 10.99 1.84
C ILE A 47 -1.98 11.44 3.22
N TRP A 48 -1.74 10.50 4.15
CA TRP A 48 -1.32 10.86 5.53
C TRP A 48 0.20 10.82 5.72
N ASN A 49 0.93 10.13 4.84
CA ASN A 49 2.38 10.03 4.88
C ASN A 49 2.96 10.19 3.45
N PRO A 50 2.89 11.42 2.90
CA PRO A 50 3.48 11.73 1.60
C PRO A 50 5.01 11.57 1.65
N PHE A 51 5.61 11.40 0.48
CA PHE A 51 7.06 11.42 0.31
C PHE A 51 7.58 12.86 0.21
N GLU A 52 8.91 13.02 0.14
CA GLU A 52 9.57 14.33 0.11
C GLU A 52 9.38 15.07 -1.23
N HIS A 53 9.75 16.36 -1.28
CA HIS A 53 9.70 17.22 -2.48
C HIS A 53 8.30 17.50 -3.06
N VAL A 54 7.23 17.17 -2.34
CA VAL A 54 5.87 17.62 -2.65
C VAL A 54 5.77 19.12 -2.36
N GLU A 55 5.57 19.94 -3.40
CA GLU A 55 5.48 21.39 -3.26
C GLU A 55 4.04 21.88 -3.11
N LYS A 56 3.09 21.12 -3.66
CA LYS A 56 1.66 21.45 -3.61
C LYS A 56 0.82 20.19 -3.45
N ILE A 57 -0.23 20.29 -2.62
CA ILE A 57 -1.24 19.25 -2.45
C ILE A 57 -2.59 19.81 -2.86
N ILE A 58 -3.28 19.15 -3.79
CA ILE A 58 -4.65 19.47 -4.15
C ILE A 58 -5.58 18.37 -3.61
N PRO A 59 -6.49 18.70 -2.67
CA PRO A 59 -7.41 17.73 -2.10
C PRO A 59 -8.64 17.50 -2.97
N ASN A 60 -9.43 16.47 -2.63
CA ASN A 60 -10.76 16.20 -3.20
C ASN A 60 -10.77 16.01 -4.73
N CYS A 61 -9.79 15.30 -5.26
CA CYS A 61 -9.75 14.87 -6.64
C CYS A 61 -10.36 13.46 -6.79
N PHE A 62 -10.85 13.13 -7.99
CA PHE A 62 -11.53 11.86 -8.26
C PHE A 62 -10.90 11.15 -9.46
N LEU A 63 -10.53 9.88 -9.26
CA LEU A 63 -10.15 8.99 -10.35
C LEU A 63 -11.35 8.10 -10.70
N THR A 64 -11.86 8.20 -11.93
CA THR A 64 -13.03 7.44 -12.39
C THR A 64 -12.61 6.14 -13.10
N GLY A 65 -13.47 5.12 -13.10
CA GLY A 65 -13.19 3.82 -13.71
C GLY A 65 -12.32 2.91 -12.85
N TYR A 66 -12.10 3.26 -11.58
CA TYR A 66 -11.31 2.48 -10.63
C TYR A 66 -12.04 2.30 -9.31
N ARG A 67 -11.69 1.24 -8.60
CA ARG A 67 -12.01 1.05 -7.19
C ARG A 67 -10.75 0.72 -6.41
N LYS A 68 -10.69 1.16 -5.16
CA LYS A 68 -9.67 0.71 -4.22
C LYS A 68 -10.24 -0.34 -3.27
N GLY A 69 -9.35 -1.11 -2.67
CA GLY A 69 -9.69 -2.09 -1.65
C GLY A 69 -8.45 -2.81 -1.16
N PHE A 70 -8.61 -3.64 -0.13
CA PHE A 70 -7.54 -4.48 0.40
C PHE A 70 -7.29 -5.67 -0.53
N LEU A 71 -6.41 -5.47 -1.52
CA LEU A 71 -6.23 -6.34 -2.69
C LEU A 71 -4.86 -7.01 -2.77
N CYS A 72 -3.95 -6.67 -1.85
CA CYS A 72 -2.55 -7.09 -1.96
C CYS A 72 -2.05 -7.72 -0.66
N HIS A 73 -1.40 -8.87 -0.77
CA HIS A 73 -0.57 -9.42 0.29
C HIS A 73 0.66 -8.54 0.51
N ASP A 74 0.99 -8.29 1.78
CA ASP A 74 2.20 -7.54 2.17
C ASP A 74 3.00 -8.36 3.17
N VAL A 75 4.21 -8.75 2.79
CA VAL A 75 5.09 -9.60 3.58
C VAL A 75 6.28 -8.84 4.18
N ILE A 76 6.27 -7.50 4.12
CA ILE A 76 7.40 -6.67 4.57
C ILE A 76 6.91 -5.53 5.47
N TYR A 77 6.02 -4.68 4.96
CA TYR A 77 5.72 -3.40 5.62
C TYR A 77 4.62 -3.54 6.66
N ARG A 78 3.53 -4.20 6.29
CA ARG A 78 2.38 -4.46 7.16
C ARG A 78 2.22 -5.94 7.51
N GLY A 79 3.13 -6.78 7.04
CA GLY A 79 3.21 -8.18 7.39
C GLY A 79 4.64 -8.69 7.40
N THR A 80 4.75 -10.00 7.60
CA THR A 80 5.97 -10.79 7.45
C THR A 80 5.66 -12.02 6.59
N GLN A 81 6.68 -12.83 6.28
CA GLN A 81 6.46 -14.10 5.58
C GLN A 81 5.51 -15.03 6.34
N ASP A 82 5.65 -15.11 7.67
CA ASP A 82 4.82 -15.98 8.51
C ASP A 82 3.47 -15.34 8.90
N CYS A 83 3.43 -14.00 8.97
CA CYS A 83 2.26 -13.24 9.33
C CYS A 83 1.96 -12.20 8.24
N THR A 84 1.57 -12.69 7.06
CA THR A 84 1.28 -11.87 5.88
C THR A 84 0.19 -10.85 6.18
N GLY A 85 0.45 -9.61 5.81
CA GLY A 85 -0.50 -8.52 5.86
C GLY A 85 -1.31 -8.39 4.59
N LEU A 86 -2.19 -7.41 4.61
CA LEU A 86 -3.17 -7.09 3.59
C LEU A 86 -3.21 -5.56 3.42
N THR A 87 -2.83 -5.09 2.24
CA THR A 87 -2.73 -3.66 1.93
C THR A 87 -3.61 -3.26 0.76
N MET A 88 -3.80 -1.95 0.63
CA MET A 88 -4.73 -1.39 -0.33
C MET A 88 -4.13 -1.37 -1.73
N GLY A 89 -4.87 -1.87 -2.71
CA GLY A 89 -4.59 -1.73 -4.13
C GLY A 89 -5.71 -0.98 -4.82
N LEU A 90 -5.39 -0.48 -6.02
CA LEU A 90 -6.34 0.18 -6.92
C LEU A 90 -6.47 -0.69 -8.18
N LYS A 91 -7.70 -1.04 -8.58
CA LYS A 91 -7.95 -1.83 -9.79
C LYS A 91 -9.05 -1.22 -10.66
N PRO A 92 -9.03 -1.46 -11.98
CA PRO A 92 -10.13 -1.05 -12.86
C PRO A 92 -11.48 -1.58 -12.37
N CYS A 93 -12.50 -0.72 -12.42
CA CYS A 93 -13.89 -1.04 -12.11
C CYS A 93 -14.78 0.00 -12.77
N GLU A 94 -15.56 -0.43 -13.75
CA GLU A 94 -16.52 0.45 -14.43
C GLU A 94 -17.52 1.04 -13.44
N ASN A 95 -18.00 2.25 -13.74
CA ASN A 95 -18.99 2.98 -12.93
C ASN A 95 -18.58 3.21 -11.46
N SER A 96 -17.28 3.19 -11.17
CA SER A 96 -16.72 3.48 -9.86
C SER A 96 -15.81 4.71 -9.91
N PHE A 97 -15.60 5.34 -8.76
CA PHE A 97 -14.58 6.37 -8.59
C PHE A 97 -13.88 6.23 -7.24
N VAL A 98 -12.67 6.77 -7.16
CA VAL A 98 -11.88 6.85 -5.94
C VAL A 98 -11.55 8.30 -5.64
N LYS A 99 -11.79 8.72 -4.39
CA LYS A 99 -11.37 10.03 -3.90
C LYS A 99 -9.94 9.99 -3.41
N GLY A 100 -9.18 11.03 -3.73
CA GLY A 100 -7.77 11.15 -3.39
C GLY A 100 -7.25 12.56 -3.56
N TYR A 101 -5.94 12.68 -3.43
CA TYR A 101 -5.18 13.94 -3.51
C TYR A 101 -4.26 13.91 -4.72
N LEU A 102 -3.96 15.09 -5.28
CA LEU A 102 -2.82 15.27 -6.16
C LEU A 102 -1.65 15.83 -5.37
N LEU A 103 -0.54 15.10 -5.37
CA LEU A 103 0.76 15.54 -4.85
C LEU A 103 1.55 16.07 -6.04
N ILE A 104 1.95 17.33 -6.02
CA ILE A 104 2.49 18.04 -7.18
C ILE A 104 3.85 18.64 -6.86
N SER A 105 4.74 18.59 -7.84
CA SER A 105 6.04 19.24 -7.81
C SER A 105 6.37 19.87 -9.17
N GLY A 106 6.99 21.04 -9.14
CA GLY A 106 7.37 21.81 -10.31
C GLY A 106 8.67 21.33 -10.98
N ILE A 107 8.99 21.95 -12.11
CA ILE A 107 10.12 21.57 -12.97
C ILE A 107 11.49 21.58 -12.26
N ASP A 108 11.67 22.42 -11.24
CA ASP A 108 12.92 22.56 -10.51
C ASP A 108 13.17 21.40 -9.53
N GLN A 109 12.11 20.79 -9.01
CA GLN A 109 12.13 19.65 -8.08
C GLN A 109 11.70 18.33 -8.72
N LEU A 110 11.54 18.30 -10.05
CA LEU A 110 11.02 17.15 -10.79
C LEU A 110 11.77 15.84 -10.52
N ALA A 111 13.10 15.84 -10.67
CA ALA A 111 13.93 14.66 -10.46
C ALA A 111 13.89 14.14 -9.01
N PRO A 112 14.18 14.94 -7.97
CA PRO A 112 14.13 14.44 -6.60
C PRO A 112 12.72 14.02 -6.16
N PHE A 113 11.67 14.70 -6.66
CA PHE A 113 10.28 14.29 -6.42
C PHE A 113 9.98 12.89 -6.96
N ILE A 114 10.33 12.62 -8.22
CA ILE A 114 10.00 11.32 -8.82
C ILE A 114 10.91 10.20 -8.26
N GLU A 115 12.17 10.51 -7.92
CA GLU A 115 13.07 9.56 -7.26
C GLU A 115 12.55 9.19 -5.86
N ALA A 116 12.06 10.17 -5.08
CA ALA A 116 11.43 9.93 -3.80
C ALA A 116 10.15 9.08 -3.93
N PHE A 117 9.33 9.32 -4.96
CA PHE A 117 8.16 8.49 -5.26
C PHE A 117 8.56 7.05 -5.61
N VAL A 118 9.55 6.85 -6.49
CA VAL A 118 10.06 5.52 -6.85
C VAL A 118 10.56 4.78 -5.61
N HIS A 119 11.40 5.44 -4.79
CA HIS A 119 11.92 4.85 -3.57
C HIS A 119 10.80 4.47 -2.58
N ARG A 120 9.75 5.29 -2.51
CA ARG A 120 8.61 5.09 -1.63
C ARG A 120 7.70 3.95 -2.06
N GLU A 121 7.39 3.86 -3.35
CA GLU A 121 6.31 3.02 -3.87
C GLU A 121 6.79 1.78 -4.62
N SER A 122 8.08 1.66 -4.98
CA SER A 122 8.66 0.45 -5.59
C SER A 122 9.40 -0.37 -4.54
N PRO A 123 8.67 -1.18 -3.75
CA PRO A 123 9.26 -1.92 -2.65
C PRO A 123 10.26 -2.98 -3.13
N ILE A 124 11.26 -3.20 -2.29
CA ILE A 124 12.33 -4.15 -2.49
C ILE A 124 12.30 -5.14 -1.33
N ASP A 125 12.45 -6.42 -1.62
CA ASP A 125 12.51 -7.46 -0.60
C ASP A 125 13.88 -7.54 0.09
N VAL A 126 14.01 -8.48 1.01
CA VAL A 126 15.23 -8.69 1.82
C VAL A 126 16.45 -9.07 0.97
N ASP A 127 16.24 -9.62 -0.23
CA ASP A 127 17.30 -10.04 -1.15
C ASP A 127 17.64 -8.94 -2.17
N GLY A 128 17.04 -7.76 -2.05
CA GLY A 128 17.27 -6.66 -2.98
C GLY A 128 16.45 -6.76 -4.27
N VAL A 129 15.45 -7.65 -4.33
CA VAL A 129 14.61 -7.84 -5.50
C VAL A 129 13.39 -6.93 -5.44
N LYS A 130 13.12 -6.19 -6.53
CA LYS A 130 11.90 -5.38 -6.63
C LYS A 130 10.68 -6.27 -6.61
N MET A 131 9.73 -5.95 -5.75
CA MET A 131 8.45 -6.65 -5.71
C MET A 131 7.54 -6.11 -6.81
N ASP A 132 6.79 -7.00 -7.45
CA ASP A 132 5.95 -6.68 -8.61
C ASP A 132 4.49 -6.36 -8.24
N ILE A 133 4.22 -6.05 -6.97
CA ILE A 133 2.87 -5.81 -6.40
C ILE A 133 2.07 -4.72 -7.12
N TYR A 134 2.75 -3.69 -7.65
CA TYR A 134 2.14 -2.56 -8.33
C TYR A 134 2.70 -2.37 -9.74
N THR A 135 1.86 -1.80 -10.59
CA THR A 135 2.20 -1.16 -11.88
C THR A 135 1.86 0.31 -11.80
N TYR A 136 2.53 1.15 -12.58
CA TYR A 136 2.30 2.59 -12.58
C TYR A 136 1.76 3.01 -13.93
N ASP A 137 0.75 3.87 -13.88
CA ASP A 137 0.14 4.43 -15.08
C ASP A 137 -0.01 5.95 -14.96
N PHE A 138 -0.26 6.61 -16.08
CA PHE A 138 -0.52 8.04 -16.13
C PHE A 138 -1.99 8.26 -16.45
N LEU A 139 -2.77 8.59 -15.43
CA LEU A 139 -4.23 8.54 -15.50
C LEU A 139 -4.86 9.93 -15.40
N PRO A 140 -6.00 10.16 -16.08
CA PRO A 140 -6.77 11.39 -15.96
C PRO A 140 -7.53 11.40 -14.62
N VAL A 141 -7.34 12.46 -13.85
CA VAL A 141 -7.95 12.70 -12.55
C VAL A 141 -8.83 13.94 -12.65
N LEU A 142 -10.10 13.80 -12.29
CA LEU A 142 -11.04 14.91 -12.20
C LEU A 142 -10.77 15.73 -10.94
N MET A 143 -10.75 17.04 -11.09
CA MET A 143 -10.63 17.98 -9.99
C MET A 143 -11.97 18.11 -9.24
N SER A 144 -11.95 18.79 -8.09
CA SER A 144 -13.12 18.98 -7.23
C SER A 144 -14.29 19.71 -7.91
N ASP A 145 -14.03 20.45 -8.98
CA ASP A 145 -15.05 21.12 -9.81
C ASP A 145 -15.80 20.16 -10.76
N GLY A 146 -15.35 18.91 -10.87
CA GLY A 146 -15.92 17.87 -11.73
C GLY A 146 -15.69 18.05 -13.23
N ASN A 147 -15.03 19.12 -13.67
CA ASN A 147 -14.87 19.47 -15.08
C ASN A 147 -13.41 19.59 -15.51
N THR A 148 -12.53 19.97 -14.59
CA THR A 148 -11.10 20.07 -14.87
C THR A 148 -10.47 18.69 -14.76
N VAL A 149 -9.65 18.32 -15.75
CA VAL A 149 -8.88 17.07 -15.75
C VAL A 149 -7.39 17.42 -15.63
N GLU A 150 -6.74 16.83 -14.63
CA GLU A 150 -5.29 16.79 -14.53
C GLU A 150 -4.79 15.36 -14.76
N TRP A 151 -3.56 15.20 -15.22
CA TRP A 151 -2.96 13.88 -15.41
C TRP A 151 -1.94 13.59 -14.32
N ALA A 152 -1.99 12.39 -13.77
CA ALA A 152 -1.15 12.03 -12.63
C ALA A 152 -0.61 10.61 -12.72
N LEU A 153 0.63 10.44 -12.26
CA LEU A 153 1.19 9.13 -11.99
C LEU A 153 0.37 8.45 -10.88
N THR A 154 -0.07 7.24 -11.15
CA THR A 154 -0.96 6.51 -10.25
C THR A 154 -0.46 5.09 -10.08
N CYS A 155 -0.38 4.66 -8.82
CA CYS A 155 -0.03 3.30 -8.43
C CYS A 155 -1.26 2.38 -8.55
N VAL A 156 -1.24 1.39 -9.45
CA VAL A 156 -2.33 0.45 -9.72
C VAL A 156 -1.85 -0.96 -9.36
N VAL A 157 -2.72 -1.81 -8.80
CA VAL A 157 -2.35 -3.19 -8.47
C VAL A 157 -1.94 -3.96 -9.72
N ASN A 158 -0.84 -4.70 -9.65
CA ASN A 158 -0.47 -5.63 -10.70
C ASN A 158 -1.30 -6.91 -10.54
N CYS A 159 -2.31 -7.10 -11.39
CA CYS A 159 -3.17 -8.29 -11.33
C CYS A 159 -2.47 -9.61 -11.68
N PHE A 160 -1.23 -9.57 -12.17
CA PHE A 160 -0.39 -10.74 -12.44
C PHE A 160 0.60 -11.06 -11.32
N SER A 161 0.72 -10.20 -10.31
CA SER A 161 1.60 -10.44 -9.16
C SER A 161 1.08 -11.61 -8.34
N GLN A 162 1.99 -12.42 -7.79
CA GLN A 162 1.64 -13.46 -6.82
C GLN A 162 1.09 -12.89 -5.51
N LEU A 163 1.32 -11.59 -5.26
CA LEU A 163 0.82 -10.88 -4.09
C LEU A 163 -0.57 -10.30 -4.33
N TYR A 164 -1.12 -10.38 -5.54
CA TYR A 164 -2.47 -9.94 -5.83
C TYR A 164 -3.50 -10.96 -5.35
N ILE A 165 -4.57 -10.46 -4.74
CA ILE A 165 -5.71 -11.26 -4.32
C ILE A 165 -6.84 -11.11 -5.35
N PRO A 166 -7.06 -12.11 -6.22
CA PRO A 166 -8.05 -12.01 -7.28
C PRO A 166 -9.49 -12.08 -6.77
N VAL A 167 -9.71 -12.81 -5.68
CA VAL A 167 -11.03 -13.02 -5.07
C VAL A 167 -11.21 -12.07 -3.90
N THR A 168 -12.27 -11.28 -3.92
CA THR A 168 -12.62 -10.42 -2.78
C THR A 168 -12.80 -11.26 -1.53
N LEU A 169 -11.96 -11.03 -0.53
CA LEU A 169 -12.08 -11.64 0.79
C LEU A 169 -13.30 -11.09 1.52
N SER A 170 -13.98 -11.95 2.29
CA SER A 170 -15.00 -11.51 3.23
C SER A 170 -14.43 -10.55 4.28
N ILE A 171 -15.28 -9.72 4.90
CA ILE A 171 -14.85 -8.80 5.96
C ILE A 171 -14.20 -9.57 7.12
N GLU A 172 -14.70 -10.75 7.44
CA GLU A 172 -14.17 -11.61 8.50
C GLU A 172 -12.76 -12.13 8.17
N GLN A 173 -12.54 -12.58 6.92
CA GLN A 173 -11.21 -13.01 6.46
C GLN A 173 -10.21 -11.85 6.44
N GLN A 174 -10.62 -10.67 5.96
CA GLN A 174 -9.79 -9.48 5.99
C GLN A 174 -9.47 -9.08 7.44
N ALA A 175 -10.46 -9.15 8.35
CA ALA A 175 -10.29 -8.80 9.74
C ALA A 175 -9.32 -9.74 10.48
N GLU A 176 -9.38 -11.04 10.18
CA GLU A 176 -8.41 -12.01 10.69
C GLU A 176 -6.98 -11.66 10.27
N ILE A 177 -6.77 -11.39 8.98
CA ILE A 177 -5.44 -11.05 8.44
C ILE A 177 -4.95 -9.72 9.03
N ILE A 178 -5.74 -8.66 8.93
CA ILE A 178 -5.35 -7.31 9.37
C ILE A 178 -5.18 -7.24 10.89
N GLY A 179 -6.02 -7.94 11.65
CA GLY A 179 -6.01 -7.91 13.11
C GLY A 179 -4.80 -8.60 13.74
N ARG A 180 -4.12 -9.47 12.98
CA ARG A 180 -2.97 -10.26 13.47
C ARG A 180 -1.63 -9.86 12.84
N SER A 181 -1.62 -9.20 11.69
CA SER A 181 -0.40 -8.94 10.92
C SER A 181 0.33 -7.68 11.35
N TYR A 182 1.64 -7.73 11.21
CA TYR A 182 2.58 -6.68 11.56
C TYR A 182 3.83 -6.78 10.68
N GLY A 183 4.45 -5.64 10.40
CA GLY A 183 5.71 -5.56 9.66
C GLY A 183 6.51 -4.32 10.06
N ILE A 184 7.54 -4.01 9.29
CA ILE A 184 8.50 -2.93 9.64
C ILE A 184 7.86 -1.53 9.66
N ASN A 185 6.70 -1.34 9.02
CA ASN A 185 5.94 -0.09 9.05
C ASN A 185 4.85 -0.05 10.14
N GLY A 186 4.80 -1.04 11.04
CA GLY A 186 3.83 -1.13 12.13
C GLY A 186 2.79 -2.23 11.88
N THR A 187 1.74 -2.29 12.70
CA THR A 187 0.68 -3.28 12.48
C THR A 187 -0.12 -2.96 11.23
N ASN A 188 -0.74 -3.98 10.64
CA ASN A 188 -1.69 -3.77 9.56
C ASN A 188 -2.96 -3.07 10.04
N PHE A 189 -3.36 -3.28 11.30
CA PHE A 189 -4.46 -2.55 11.91
C PHE A 189 -4.21 -1.03 11.94
N GLN A 190 -3.00 -0.58 12.31
CA GLN A 190 -2.63 0.84 12.23
C GLN A 190 -2.76 1.40 10.82
N TYR A 191 -2.43 0.61 9.79
CA TYR A 191 -2.61 1.03 8.40
C TYR A 191 -4.09 1.27 8.07
N LEU A 192 -4.97 0.34 8.41
CA LEU A 192 -6.41 0.50 8.22
C LEU A 192 -6.95 1.70 9.01
N GLN A 193 -6.57 1.82 10.28
CA GLN A 193 -7.00 2.91 11.16
C GLN A 193 -6.58 4.29 10.62
N ASN A 194 -5.31 4.44 10.22
CA ASN A 194 -4.82 5.69 9.65
C ASN A 194 -5.54 6.02 8.34
N THR A 195 -5.71 5.04 7.46
CA THR A 195 -6.45 5.22 6.20
C THR A 195 -7.86 5.72 6.48
N LEU A 196 -8.62 5.01 7.31
CA LEU A 196 -10.00 5.35 7.61
C LEU A 196 -10.12 6.71 8.29
N ASN A 197 -9.31 6.99 9.31
CA ASN A 197 -9.34 8.26 10.04
C ASN A 197 -9.03 9.43 9.11
N THR A 198 -8.02 9.31 8.26
CA THR A 198 -7.66 10.32 7.27
C THR A 198 -8.80 10.55 6.29
N TYR A 199 -9.43 9.49 5.79
CA TYR A 199 -10.57 9.60 4.87
C TYR A 199 -11.77 10.31 5.50
N LEU A 200 -12.13 9.96 6.74
CA LEU A 200 -13.23 10.58 7.46
C LEU A 200 -12.94 12.05 7.81
N MET A 201 -11.74 12.33 8.34
CA MET A 201 -11.32 13.69 8.72
C MET A 201 -11.33 14.64 7.52
N LEU A 202 -10.91 14.15 6.35
CA LEU A 202 -10.79 14.94 5.13
C LEU A 202 -12.06 14.89 4.25
N SER A 203 -13.12 14.22 4.72
CA SER A 203 -14.38 14.04 3.98
C SER A 203 -14.21 13.42 2.59
N LEU A 204 -13.21 12.53 2.42
CA LEU A 204 -12.91 11.81 1.17
C LEU A 204 -13.82 10.59 0.96
N ILE A 205 -15.13 10.75 1.18
CA ILE A 205 -16.07 9.62 1.17
C ILE A 205 -16.27 9.08 -0.25
N ASP A 206 -15.93 7.80 -0.44
CA ASP A 206 -16.19 6.98 -1.63
C ASP A 206 -16.66 5.57 -1.23
N SER A 207 -16.91 4.69 -2.21
CA SER A 207 -17.46 3.34 -1.97
C SER A 207 -16.63 2.49 -0.99
N SER A 208 -15.32 2.67 -0.96
CA SER A 208 -14.44 1.93 -0.04
C SER A 208 -14.54 2.40 1.41
N THR A 209 -15.11 3.59 1.66
CA THR A 209 -15.14 4.18 3.01
C THR A 209 -16.09 3.43 3.94
N GLU A 210 -17.21 2.93 3.43
CA GLU A 210 -18.13 2.08 4.19
C GLU A 210 -17.51 0.70 4.46
N GLU A 211 -16.92 0.09 3.43
CA GLU A 211 -16.19 -1.19 3.55
C GLU A 211 -15.10 -1.10 4.63
N MET A 212 -14.31 -0.01 4.65
CA MET A 212 -13.28 0.22 5.67
C MET A 212 -13.83 0.39 7.08
N GLN A 213 -15.01 1.01 7.26
CA GLN A 213 -15.64 1.15 8.58
C GLN A 213 -16.10 -0.21 9.13
N GLN A 214 -16.76 -1.01 8.28
CA GLN A 214 -17.19 -2.36 8.62
C GLN A 214 -15.97 -3.24 8.97
N LEU A 215 -14.93 -3.16 8.17
CA LEU A 215 -13.68 -3.87 8.39
C LEU A 215 -12.99 -3.44 9.68
N TYR A 216 -12.93 -2.15 9.98
CA TYR A 216 -12.35 -1.63 11.22
C TYR A 216 -13.08 -2.19 12.46
N ALA A 217 -14.42 -2.19 12.44
CA ALA A 217 -15.22 -2.78 13.51
C ALA A 217 -14.96 -4.29 13.66
N ALA A 218 -14.90 -5.02 12.54
CA ALA A 218 -14.60 -6.46 12.55
C ALA A 218 -13.20 -6.76 13.10
N VAL A 219 -12.18 -5.95 12.77
CA VAL A 219 -10.83 -6.12 13.32
C VAL A 219 -10.81 -5.88 14.83
N LEU A 220 -11.53 -4.89 15.35
CA LEU A 220 -11.64 -4.68 16.80
C LEU A 220 -12.23 -5.90 17.51
N VAL A 221 -13.29 -6.50 16.94
CA VAL A 221 -13.89 -7.73 17.47
C VAL A 221 -12.89 -8.89 17.41
N TYR A 222 -12.19 -9.07 16.29
CA TYR A 222 -11.18 -10.11 16.13
C TYR A 222 -10.04 -9.96 17.15
N ARG A 223 -9.51 -8.75 17.36
CA ARG A 223 -8.41 -8.51 18.31
C ARG A 223 -8.78 -8.84 19.77
N GLN A 224 -10.07 -8.76 20.15
CA GLN A 224 -10.55 -9.19 21.48
C GLN A 224 -10.52 -10.73 21.66
N GLN A 225 -10.55 -11.48 20.56
CA GLN A 225 -10.49 -12.93 20.55
C GLN A 225 -9.05 -13.48 20.61
N LEU A 226 -8.04 -12.62 20.43
CA LEU A 226 -6.64 -12.98 20.61
C LEU A 226 -6.36 -13.45 22.03
N ILE A 227 -5.37 -14.33 22.18
CA ILE A 227 -4.85 -14.65 23.51
C ILE A 227 -4.19 -13.40 24.10
N GLU A 228 -4.23 -13.31 25.44
CA GLU A 228 -3.76 -12.12 26.17
C GLU A 228 -2.32 -11.72 25.82
N GLU A 229 -1.42 -12.70 25.76
CA GLU A 229 -0.01 -12.51 25.41
C GLU A 229 0.18 -11.84 24.05
N ASP A 230 -0.56 -12.30 23.03
CA ASP A 230 -0.42 -11.78 21.66
C ASP A 230 -1.07 -10.41 21.51
N ARG A 231 -2.22 -10.20 22.18
CA ARG A 231 -2.87 -8.89 22.22
C ARG A 231 -1.96 -7.84 22.84
N GLN A 232 -1.39 -8.12 24.02
CA GLN A 232 -0.47 -7.23 24.71
C GLN A 232 0.78 -6.95 23.89
N TRP A 233 1.33 -7.97 23.23
CA TRP A 233 2.50 -7.77 22.38
C TRP A 233 2.20 -6.83 21.20
N LEU A 234 1.05 -7.01 20.53
CA LEU A 234 0.68 -6.12 19.43
C LEU A 234 0.42 -4.68 19.92
N GLU A 235 -0.13 -4.50 21.12
CA GLU A 235 -0.30 -3.17 21.74
C GLU A 235 1.05 -2.49 22.01
N VAL A 236 2.03 -3.23 22.53
CA VAL A 236 3.40 -2.70 22.68
C VAL A 236 4.02 -2.39 21.33
N PHE A 237 3.85 -3.27 20.34
CA PHE A 237 4.36 -3.09 18.99
C PHE A 237 3.78 -1.84 18.31
N ASP A 238 2.50 -1.56 18.54
CA ASP A 238 1.81 -0.36 18.03
C ASP A 238 2.46 0.95 18.54
N HIS A 239 3.16 0.93 19.68
CA HIS A 239 3.84 2.10 20.24
C HIS A 239 5.30 2.29 19.79
N LEU A 240 5.87 1.35 19.03
CA LEU A 240 7.21 1.49 18.47
C LEU A 240 7.23 2.56 17.37
N SER A 241 8.23 3.44 17.41
CA SER A 241 8.26 4.65 16.60
C SER A 241 9.10 4.50 15.34
N THR A 242 10.17 3.70 15.39
CA THR A 242 11.10 3.52 14.27
C THR A 242 10.99 2.15 13.60
N LYS A 243 11.48 2.05 12.36
CA LYS A 243 11.56 0.76 11.65
C LYS A 243 12.55 -0.19 12.35
N ASP A 244 13.66 0.33 12.87
CA ASP A 244 14.69 -0.47 13.54
C ASP A 244 14.16 -1.08 14.85
N GLU A 245 13.45 -0.30 15.66
CA GLU A 245 12.76 -0.81 16.86
C GLU A 245 11.79 -1.94 16.51
N ARG A 246 11.00 -1.75 15.45
CA ARG A 246 10.04 -2.76 14.97
C ARG A 246 10.75 -4.01 14.45
N GLN A 247 11.85 -3.84 13.72
CA GLN A 247 12.65 -4.95 13.21
C GLN A 247 13.21 -5.79 14.36
N LEU A 248 13.80 -5.15 15.37
CA LEU A 248 14.29 -5.84 16.58
C LEU A 248 13.16 -6.56 17.34
N ALA A 249 11.99 -5.94 17.42
CA ALA A 249 10.82 -6.56 18.05
C ALA A 249 10.32 -7.78 17.25
N ILE A 250 10.33 -7.73 15.92
CA ILE A 250 9.99 -8.86 15.04
C ILE A 250 10.99 -10.01 15.25
N GLU A 251 12.28 -9.72 15.20
CA GLU A 251 13.36 -10.72 15.34
C GLU A 251 13.40 -11.37 16.73
N SER A 252 13.12 -10.61 17.78
CA SER A 252 13.08 -11.11 19.16
C SER A 252 11.83 -11.94 19.48
N ARG A 253 10.80 -11.88 18.61
CA ARG A 253 9.55 -12.61 18.83
C ARG A 253 9.74 -14.10 18.54
N LYS A 254 9.81 -14.91 19.61
CA LYS A 254 9.98 -16.37 19.54
C LYS A 254 8.86 -17.13 18.80
N LYS A 255 7.67 -16.53 18.67
CA LYS A 255 6.52 -17.10 17.95
C LYS A 255 6.31 -16.32 16.66
N THR A 256 6.30 -17.02 15.54
CA THR A 256 6.03 -16.41 14.22
C THR A 256 4.53 -16.14 14.00
N CYS A 257 3.65 -16.81 14.76
CA CYS A 257 2.20 -16.70 14.62
C CYS A 257 1.53 -15.98 15.81
N ILE A 258 0.48 -15.23 15.49
CA ILE A 258 -0.51 -14.67 16.42
C ILE A 258 -1.70 -15.63 16.51
N VAL A 259 -2.17 -15.93 17.72
CA VAL A 259 -3.14 -17.01 17.98
C VAL A 259 -4.41 -16.50 18.67
N THR A 260 -5.57 -17.00 18.24
CA THR A 260 -6.87 -16.75 18.90
C THR A 260 -7.13 -17.75 20.03
N LYS A 261 -8.03 -17.39 20.95
CA LYS A 261 -8.46 -18.26 22.07
C LYS A 261 -9.04 -19.61 21.60
N SER A 262 -9.70 -19.65 20.45
CA SER A 262 -10.29 -20.87 19.86
C SER A 262 -9.22 -21.82 19.30
N THR A 263 -8.16 -21.30 18.67
CA THR A 263 -7.06 -22.12 18.11
C THR A 263 -6.23 -22.82 19.19
N LYS A 264 -6.19 -22.27 20.42
CA LYS A 264 -5.51 -22.87 21.58
C LYS A 264 -6.12 -24.22 22.03
N VAL A 265 -7.39 -24.48 21.70
CA VAL A 265 -8.07 -25.75 22.01
C VAL A 265 -7.62 -26.86 21.04
N PHE A 266 -7.33 -26.51 19.78
CA PHE A 266 -6.86 -27.48 18.78
C PHE A 266 -5.37 -27.82 18.89
N SER A 267 -4.51 -26.86 19.28
CA SER A 267 -3.07 -27.11 19.41
C SER A 267 -2.69 -28.01 20.59
N ARG A 268 -3.61 -28.26 21.54
CA ARG A 268 -3.43 -29.24 22.62
C ARG A 268 -3.79 -30.68 22.22
N MET A 269 -4.40 -30.88 21.05
CA MET A 269 -4.81 -32.19 20.54
C MET A 269 -3.92 -32.73 19.42
N TYR A 270 -3.07 -31.90 18.80
CA TYR A 270 -2.19 -32.34 17.71
C TYR A 270 -0.79 -31.74 17.88
N SER A 271 0.06 -32.46 18.61
CA SER A 271 1.51 -32.42 18.36
C SER A 271 1.78 -33.17 17.06
N VAL A 272 1.68 -32.48 15.93
CA VAL A 272 2.11 -33.02 14.64
C VAL A 272 3.40 -32.30 14.24
N THR A 273 4.44 -33.11 14.07
CA THR A 273 5.77 -32.74 13.62
C THR A 273 5.74 -31.86 12.36
N PRO A 274 6.66 -30.89 12.22
CA PRO A 274 6.71 -30.02 11.05
C PRO A 274 7.07 -30.86 9.82
N THR A 275 6.20 -30.86 8.82
CA THR A 275 6.53 -31.43 7.51
C THR A 275 7.35 -30.39 6.76
N ILE A 276 8.56 -30.79 6.41
CA ILE A 276 9.59 -30.01 5.72
C ILE A 276 9.03 -29.49 4.39
N ILE A 277 9.04 -28.17 4.20
CA ILE A 277 8.89 -27.53 2.89
C ILE A 277 10.22 -27.75 2.14
N PRO A 278 10.22 -28.23 0.87
CA PRO A 278 11.46 -28.48 0.16
C PRO A 278 12.19 -27.18 -0.15
N THR A 279 13.47 -27.13 0.22
CA THR A 279 14.44 -26.13 -0.23
C THR A 279 14.54 -26.14 -1.76
N LEU A 280 14.12 -25.06 -2.42
CA LEU A 280 14.39 -24.85 -3.85
C LEU A 280 15.77 -24.22 -4.00
N THR A 281 16.74 -25.05 -4.40
CA THR A 281 18.03 -24.61 -4.92
C THR A 281 17.85 -23.96 -6.29
N TYR A 282 18.25 -22.70 -6.42
CA TYR A 282 18.41 -22.04 -7.72
C TYR A 282 19.59 -22.65 -8.48
N ARG A 283 19.35 -23.06 -9.73
CA ARG A 283 20.36 -23.25 -10.78
C ARG A 283 19.94 -22.43 -11.98
#